data_AF-A0A353Z1W6-F1
#
_entry.id   AF-A0A353Z1W6-F1
#
_cell.length_a   1.000
_cell.length_b   1.000
_cell.length_c   1.000
_cell.angle_alpha   90.00
_cell.angle_beta   90.00
_cell.angle_gamma   90.00
#
_symmetry.space_group_name_H-M   'P 1'
#
loop_
_entity.id
_entity.type
_entity.pdbx_description
1 polymer ?
#
loop_
_entity_poly.entity_id
_entity_poly.type
_entity_poly.pdbx_seq_one_letter_code
_entity_poly.pdbx_strand_id
1 'polypeptide(L)' 'GLYFKDVFHASANCKFTNCTHLQEPGCMVREAVAEGKIAESRYRSYVNIYLDDENKHR' A
#
# COMPACT_ATOMS: atom_id res chain seq x y z
N GLY A 1 6.76 -7.40 12.97
CA GLY A 1 6.32 -6.56 11.84
C GLY A 1 4.93 -6.01 12.06
N LEU A 2 4.81 -4.86 12.73
CA LEU A 2 3.53 -4.19 13.04
C LEU A 2 3.43 -2.79 12.41
N TYR A 3 4.33 -2.45 11.48
CA TYR A 3 4.55 -1.07 11.06
C TYR A 3 3.41 -0.50 10.19
N PHE A 4 2.65 -1.37 9.50
CA PHE A 4 1.59 -0.98 8.57
C PHE A 4 0.34 -1.87 8.71
N LYS A 5 -0.22 -1.98 9.93
CA LYS A 5 -1.44 -2.76 10.16
C LYS A 5 -2.61 -2.29 9.27
N ASP A 6 -2.74 -0.98 9.07
CA ASP A 6 -3.84 -0.42 8.28
C ASP A 6 -3.74 -0.82 6.80
N VAL A 7 -2.51 -0.81 6.26
CA VAL A 7 -2.22 -1.30 4.89
C VAL A 7 -2.48 -2.80 4.81
N PHE A 8 -2.08 -3.59 5.80
CA PHE A 8 -2.29 -5.04 5.82
C PHE A 8 -3.78 -5.44 5.89
N HIS A 9 -4.58 -4.72 6.68
CA HIS A 9 -6.03 -4.92 6.74
C HIS A 9 -6.72 -4.57 5.42
N ALA A 10 -6.30 -3.47 4.77
CA ALA A 10 -6.84 -3.07 3.49
C ALA A 10 -6.34 -3.98 2.35
N SER A 11 -5.09 -4.45 2.38
CA SER A 11 -4.53 -5.33 1.35
C SER A 11 -5.20 -6.71 1.32
N ALA A 12 -5.69 -7.20 2.46
CA ALA A 12 -6.49 -8.43 2.52
C ALA A 12 -7.79 -8.35 1.70
N ASN A 13 -8.29 -7.13 1.44
CA ASN A 13 -9.49 -6.89 0.65
C ASN A 13 -9.16 -6.45 -0.80
N CYS A 14 -7.89 -6.44 -1.20
CA CYS A 14 -7.54 -6.09 -2.58
C CYS A 14 -8.09 -7.11 -3.57
N LYS A 15 -8.61 -6.59 -4.68
CA LYS A 15 -9.15 -7.40 -5.78
C LYS A 15 -8.10 -8.30 -6.43
N PHE A 16 -6.84 -7.87 -6.42
CA PHE A 16 -5.71 -8.59 -7.02
C PHE A 16 -4.77 -9.11 -5.94
N THR A 17 -4.37 -10.37 -6.08
CA THR A 17 -3.41 -11.03 -5.18
C THR A 17 -1.99 -10.48 -5.35
N ASN A 18 -1.67 -9.99 -6.55
CA ASN A 18 -0.37 -9.38 -6.88
C ASN A 18 -0.44 -7.85 -6.82
N CYS A 19 -1.33 -7.30 -6.00
CA CYS A 19 -1.51 -5.86 -5.94
C CYS A 19 -0.26 -5.21 -5.32
N THR A 20 0.43 -4.39 -6.10
CA THR A 20 1.55 -3.55 -5.68
C THR A 20 1.09 -2.40 -4.78
N HIS A 21 -0.22 -2.15 -4.76
CA HIS A 21 -0.88 -1.04 -4.08
C HIS A 21 -0.47 0.35 -4.58
N LEU A 22 0.28 0.46 -5.69
CA LEU A 22 0.84 1.72 -6.21
C LEU A 22 -0.15 2.47 -7.11
N GLN A 23 -0.64 1.82 -8.17
CA GLN A 23 -1.48 2.49 -9.18
C GLN A 23 -2.64 1.64 -9.69
N GLU A 24 -2.86 0.45 -9.13
CA GLU A 24 -3.88 -0.46 -9.64
C GLU A 24 -5.33 0.05 -9.38
N PRO A 25 -6.23 -0.10 -10.37
CA PRO A 25 -7.63 0.26 -10.21
C PRO A 25 -8.34 -0.73 -9.28
N GLY A 26 -9.03 -0.24 -8.25
CA GLY A 26 -9.71 -1.08 -7.25
C GLY A 26 -8.80 -1.60 -6.15
N CYS A 27 -7.67 -0.94 -5.90
CA CYS A 27 -6.84 -1.21 -4.73
C CYS A 27 -7.50 -0.67 -3.46
N MET A 28 -7.86 -1.57 -2.54
CA MET A 28 -8.48 -1.21 -1.25
C MET A 28 -7.58 -0.36 -0.37
N VAL A 29 -6.25 -0.50 -0.48
CA VAL A 29 -5.31 0.36 0.25
C VAL A 29 -5.47 1.82 -0.22
N ARG A 30 -5.58 2.07 -1.53
CA ARG A 30 -5.74 3.43 -2.06
C ARG A 30 -7.11 4.00 -1.73
N GLU A 31 -8.17 3.19 -1.75
CA GLU A 31 -9.48 3.62 -1.28
C GLU A 31 -9.45 3.99 0.20
N ALA A 32 -8.81 3.17 1.04
CA ALA A 32 -8.64 3.47 2.46
C ALA A 32 -7.82 4.75 2.69
N VAL A 33 -6.84 5.06 1.83
CA VAL A 33 -6.14 6.36 1.86
C VAL A 33 -7.08 7.50 1.46
N ALA A 34 -7.86 7.33 0.39
CA ALA A 34 -8.83 8.34 -0.07
C ALA A 34 -9.96 8.60 0.94
N GLU A 35 -10.41 7.57 1.65
CA GLU A 35 -11.38 7.66 2.76
C GLU A 35 -10.76 8.22 4.05
N GLY A 36 -9.43 8.42 4.10
CA GLY A 36 -8.72 8.90 5.28
C GLY A 36 -8.52 7.85 6.38
N LYS A 37 -8.83 6.56 6.11
CA LYS A 37 -8.53 5.43 7.01
C LYS A 37 -7.03 5.17 7.13
N ILE A 38 -6.29 5.42 6.05
CA ILE A 38 -4.82 5.37 6.04
C ILE A 38 -4.30 6.78 5.80
N ALA A 39 -3.45 7.27 6.70
CA ALA A 39 -2.81 8.56 6.51
C ALA A 39 -1.96 8.55 5.23
N GLU A 40 -2.11 9.57 4.39
CA GLU A 40 -1.38 9.67 3.14
C GLU A 40 0.14 9.62 3.35
N SER A 41 0.64 10.19 4.45
CA SER A 41 2.05 10.09 4.86
C SER A 41 2.51 8.65 5.07
N ARG A 42 1.66 7.79 5.67
CA ARG A 42 1.96 6.35 5.87
C ARG A 42 2.03 5.62 4.53
N TYR A 43 1.07 5.88 3.65
CA TYR A 43 1.06 5.32 2.31
C TYR A 43 2.30 5.76 1.52
N ARG A 44 2.65 7.04 1.54
CA ARG A 44 3.86 7.55 0.88
C ARG A 44 5.13 6.91 1.45
N SER A 45 5.24 6.69 2.76
CA SER A 45 6.37 5.95 3.34
C SER A 45 6.43 4.50 2.84
N TYR A 46 5.29 3.81 2.79
CA TYR A 46 5.21 2.45 2.23
C TYR A 46 5.67 2.42 0.76
N VAL A 47 5.14 3.32 -0.07
CA VAL A 47 5.50 3.42 -1.49
C VAL A 47 6.99 3.70 -1.67
N ASN A 48 7.56 4.63 -0.91
CA ASN A 48 8.99 4.93 -0.98
C ASN A 48 9.84 3.71 -0.62
N ILE A 49 9.50 2.98 0.44
CA ILE A 49 10.23 1.77 0.84
C ILE A 49 10.10 0.69 -0.24
N TYR A 50 8.90 0.48 -0.76
CA TYR A 50 8.64 -0.52 -1.80
C TYR A 50 9.44 -0.22 -3.08
N LEU A 51 9.43 1.04 -3.53
CA LEU A 51 10.19 1.48 -4.72
C LEU A 51 11.71 1.43 -4.48
N ASP A 52 12.18 1.72 -3.27
CA ASP A 52 13.60 1.61 -2.90
C ASP A 52 14.06 0.14 -2.89
N ASP A 53 13.21 -0.76 -2.40
CA ASP A 53 13.47 -2.21 -2.40
C ASP A 53 13.51 -2.78 -3.83
N GLU A 54 12.60 -2.33 -4.71
CA GLU A 54 12.61 -2.70 -6.13
C GLU A 54 13.89 -2.21 -6.85
N ASN A 55 14.41 -1.04 -6.44
CA ASN A 55 15.65 -0.48 -7.00
C ASN A 55 16.91 -1.24 -6.55
N LYS A 56 16.91 -1.80 -5.33
CA LYS A 56 18.06 -2.54 -4.78
C LYS A 56 18.25 -3.94 -5.36
N HIS A 57 17.24 -4.48 -6.04
CA HIS A 57 17.30 -5.81 -6.66
C HIS A 57 17.58 -5.76 -8.18
N ARG A 58 18.07 -4.63 -8.71
CA ARG A 58 18.38 -4.45 -10.13
C ARG A 58 19.88 -4.51 -10.44
#